data_AF-A0A2N8M6E7-F1
#
_entry.id   AF-A0A2N8M6E7-F1
#
_cell.length_a   1.000
_cell.length_b   1.000
_cell.length_c   1.000
_cell.angle_alpha   90.00
_cell.angle_beta   90.00
_cell.angle_gamma   90.00
#
_symmetry.space_group_name_H-M   'P 1'
#
loop_
_entity.id
_entity.type
_entity.pdbx_description
1 polymer ?
#
loop_
_entity_poly.entity_id
_entity_poly.type
_entity_poly.pdbx_seq_one_letter_code
_entity_poly.pdbx_strand_id
1 'polypeptide(L)'
;MQRRAAVGFGAAAPLDRVSAAIERGIAGKRLSSEVRNLFDHLRRLLLVTAGGDARSGDEDLARVVQRIQALRAKTVDQGCTEQEALASANKVAELLDRYGLSLSEIELRRQACEGFGIDTGRRRRGVFDACVPSIAAFCDCKVWGETTPAGSLRHVFFGLPADVEAAHFLYDLIGVTFDTETARFKTGTIYAGLETGERRNAVNSFQTGLSHGIGGKLKAMKAERDTSNRTSSGRDLVPLKTSVIEDELAKLGLSFHTASRGRRKRVLADAFEAGQIAGYQFEVRAGIEVANAH
;
A
#
# COMPACT_ATOMS: atom_id res chain seq x y z
N MET A 1 17.21 11.02 19.57
CA MET A 1 16.71 11.77 18.39
C MET A 1 17.23 11.20 17.04
N GLN A 2 17.41 9.88 16.88
CA GLN A 2 18.03 9.28 15.68
C GLN A 2 17.29 8.04 15.12
N ARG A 3 15.98 7.91 15.34
CA ARG A 3 15.16 6.83 14.74
C ARG A 3 14.19 7.28 13.63
N ARG A 4 14.07 8.60 13.37
CA ARG A 4 13.19 9.14 12.33
C ARG A 4 13.71 8.97 10.90
N ALA A 5 15.00 8.66 10.71
CA ALA A 5 15.61 8.52 9.38
C ALA A 5 15.68 7.08 8.86
N ALA A 6 15.18 6.08 9.63
CA ALA A 6 15.38 4.67 9.33
C ALA A 6 14.19 3.99 8.62
N VAL A 7 13.23 4.76 8.09
CA VAL A 7 12.17 4.23 7.21
C VAL A 7 12.58 4.35 5.73
N GLY A 8 13.89 4.35 5.46
CA GLY A 8 14.39 4.50 4.11
C GLY A 8 15.90 4.61 4.09
N PHE A 9 16.59 3.53 4.46
CA PHE A 9 17.97 3.27 4.03
C PHE A 9 18.25 1.80 4.36
N GLY A 10 18.60 1.01 3.35
CA GLY A 10 19.08 -0.36 3.49
C GLY A 10 20.27 -0.39 4.44
N ALA A 11 20.01 -0.73 5.69
CA ALA A 11 21.04 -0.92 6.69
C ALA A 11 21.45 -2.39 6.65
N ALA A 12 22.76 -2.63 6.48
CA ALA A 12 23.36 -3.96 6.63
C ALA A 12 22.77 -4.72 7.83
N ALA A 13 22.53 -6.01 7.62
CA ALA A 13 21.72 -6.86 8.49
C ALA A 13 22.15 -6.73 9.97
N PRO A 14 21.22 -6.85 10.93
CA PRO A 14 21.49 -6.71 12.37
C PRO A 14 22.71 -7.50 12.88
N LEU A 15 23.00 -8.65 12.27
CA LEU A 15 24.13 -9.52 12.60
C LEU A 15 25.49 -8.94 12.22
N ASP A 16 25.59 -8.13 11.16
CA ASP A 16 26.85 -7.52 10.74
C ASP A 16 27.28 -6.40 11.71
N ARG A 17 26.31 -5.71 12.31
CA ARG A 17 26.57 -4.74 13.39
C ARG A 17 27.14 -5.41 14.65
N VAL A 18 26.60 -6.58 15.00
CA VAL A 18 27.08 -7.38 16.14
C VAL A 18 28.47 -7.93 15.85
N SER A 19 28.72 -8.43 14.64
CA SER A 19 30.03 -8.91 14.20
C SER A 19 31.10 -7.82 14.31
N ALA A 20 30.81 -6.60 13.84
CA ALA A 20 31.71 -5.45 13.93
C ALA A 20 31.95 -4.99 15.39
N ALA A 21 30.96 -5.15 16.28
CA ALA A 21 31.12 -4.83 17.70
C ALA A 21 32.04 -5.84 18.42
N ILE A 22 31.93 -7.12 18.08
CA ILE A 22 32.81 -8.18 18.58
C ILE A 22 34.25 -7.94 18.12
N GLU A 23 34.46 -7.60 16.85
CA GLU A 23 35.77 -7.22 16.31
C GLU A 23 36.40 -6.06 17.08
N ARG A 24 35.65 -4.99 17.34
CA ARG A 24 36.13 -3.85 18.13
C ARG A 24 36.46 -4.24 19.57
N GLY A 25 35.68 -5.15 20.17
CA GLY A 25 35.95 -5.65 21.53
C GLY A 25 37.20 -6.52 21.62
N ILE A 26 37.48 -7.33 20.59
CA ILE A 26 38.70 -8.14 20.48
C ILE A 26 39.92 -7.24 20.25
N ALA A 27 39.83 -6.28 19.33
CA ALA A 27 40.88 -5.30 19.08
C ALA A 27 41.21 -4.48 20.34
N GLY A 28 40.19 -4.17 21.15
CA GLY A 28 40.33 -3.50 22.44
C GLY A 28 40.73 -4.39 23.61
N LYS A 29 41.05 -5.68 23.39
CA LYS A 29 41.36 -6.70 24.42
C LYS A 29 40.28 -6.86 25.50
N ARG A 30 39.03 -6.49 25.22
CA ARG A 30 37.88 -6.63 26.13
C ARG A 30 37.14 -7.95 25.93
N LEU A 31 37.32 -8.58 24.77
CA LEU A 31 36.72 -9.85 24.39
C LEU A 31 37.81 -10.78 23.87
N SER A 32 37.61 -12.09 24.08
CA SER A 32 38.51 -13.11 23.58
C SER A 32 38.09 -13.61 22.19
N SER A 33 38.99 -14.33 21.53
CA SER A 33 38.73 -15.01 20.26
C SER A 33 37.67 -16.12 20.38
N GLU A 34 37.45 -16.70 21.56
CA GLU A 34 36.37 -17.68 21.76
C GLU A 34 34.98 -17.07 21.53
N VAL A 35 34.79 -15.79 21.89
CA VAL A 35 33.52 -15.06 21.66
C VAL A 35 33.22 -14.91 20.17
N ARG A 36 34.26 -14.72 19.35
CA ARG A 36 34.14 -14.69 17.89
C ARG A 36 33.71 -16.04 17.35
N ASN A 37 34.37 -17.11 17.80
CA ASN A 37 34.08 -18.47 17.36
C ASN A 37 32.65 -18.90 17.72
N LEU A 38 32.19 -18.56 18.93
CA LEU A 38 30.82 -18.82 19.37
C LEU A 38 29.81 -18.03 18.51
N PHE A 39 30.06 -16.74 18.26
CA PHE A 39 29.20 -15.94 17.40
C PHE A 39 29.13 -16.49 15.97
N ASP A 40 30.26 -16.87 15.39
CA ASP A 40 30.32 -17.44 14.03
C ASP A 40 29.68 -18.84 13.95
N HIS A 41 29.70 -19.61 15.04
CA HIS A 41 29.00 -20.88 15.15
C HIS A 41 27.48 -20.69 15.24
N LEU A 42 27.00 -19.78 16.10
CA LEU A 42 25.59 -19.44 16.23
C LEU A 42 25.04 -18.81 14.94
N ARG A 43 25.82 -17.95 14.28
CA ARG A 43 25.48 -17.37 12.97
C ARG A 43 25.31 -18.46 11.91
N ARG A 44 26.19 -19.46 11.89
CA ARG A 44 26.08 -20.62 11.00
C ARG A 44 24.84 -21.46 11.30
N LEU A 45 24.55 -21.75 12.57
CA LEU A 45 23.33 -22.48 12.96
C LEU A 45 22.04 -21.72 12.60
N LEU A 46 22.04 -20.39 12.76
CA LEU A 46 20.93 -19.53 12.34
C LEU A 46 20.74 -19.53 10.81
N LEU A 47 21.83 -19.50 10.04
CA LEU A 47 21.77 -19.55 8.58
C LEU A 47 21.33 -20.93 8.06
N VAL A 48 21.70 -22.01 8.74
CA VAL A 48 21.24 -23.38 8.41
C VAL A 48 19.76 -23.56 8.73
N THR A 49 19.26 -22.99 9.82
CA THR A 49 17.84 -23.06 10.22
C THR A 49 16.95 -22.05 9.48
N ALA A 50 17.53 -21.00 8.89
CA ALA A 50 16.81 -20.03 8.04
C ALA A 50 16.92 -20.33 6.52
N GLY A 51 17.77 -21.27 6.11
CA GLY A 51 18.33 -21.27 4.75
C GLY A 51 17.49 -21.88 3.62
N GLY A 52 16.40 -22.61 3.92
CA GLY A 52 15.50 -23.19 2.91
C GLY A 52 14.28 -22.31 2.67
N ASP A 53 13.38 -22.27 3.66
CA ASP A 53 12.07 -21.63 3.53
C ASP A 53 12.11 -20.10 3.49
N ALA A 54 13.04 -19.45 4.23
CA ALA A 54 13.12 -17.99 4.22
C ALA A 54 13.67 -17.46 2.87
N ARG A 55 14.53 -18.23 2.19
CA ARG A 55 15.01 -17.90 0.84
C ARG A 55 13.92 -18.06 -0.21
N SER A 56 13.13 -19.13 -0.15
CA SER A 56 11.98 -19.28 -1.05
C SER A 56 10.91 -18.22 -0.83
N GLY A 57 10.63 -17.87 0.44
CA GLY A 57 9.71 -16.78 0.78
C GLY A 57 10.17 -15.42 0.26
N ASP A 58 11.46 -15.09 0.39
CA ASP A 58 12.04 -13.86 -0.16
C ASP A 58 12.00 -13.81 -1.70
N GLU A 59 12.20 -14.95 -2.37
CA GLU A 59 12.08 -15.05 -3.83
C GLU A 59 10.63 -14.92 -4.32
N ASP A 60 9.68 -15.54 -3.63
CA ASP A 60 8.25 -15.38 -3.91
C ASP A 60 7.79 -13.95 -3.69
N LEU A 61 8.25 -13.31 -2.62
CA LEU A 61 8.02 -11.90 -2.35
C LEU A 61 8.52 -11.02 -3.51
N ALA A 62 9.78 -11.25 -3.94
CA ALA A 62 10.38 -10.51 -5.04
C ALA A 62 9.58 -10.68 -6.35
N ARG A 63 9.10 -11.90 -6.65
CA ARG A 63 8.26 -12.16 -7.82
C ARG A 63 6.93 -11.40 -7.77
N VAL A 64 6.28 -11.36 -6.61
CA VAL A 64 5.01 -10.65 -6.41
C VAL A 64 5.20 -9.14 -6.58
N VAL A 65 6.22 -8.58 -5.92
CA VAL A 65 6.60 -7.17 -6.04
C VAL A 65 6.91 -6.81 -7.50
N GLN A 66 7.71 -7.63 -8.19
CA GLN A 66 8.03 -7.42 -9.60
C GLN A 66 6.79 -7.43 -10.50
N ARG A 67 5.81 -8.31 -10.24
CA ARG A 67 4.55 -8.35 -10.98
C ARG A 67 3.70 -7.11 -10.74
N ILE A 68 3.63 -6.61 -9.50
CA ILE A 68 2.93 -5.36 -9.17
C ILE A 68 3.61 -4.17 -9.88
N GLN A 69 4.94 -4.11 -9.86
CA GLN A 69 5.71 -3.09 -10.58
C GLN A 69 5.52 -3.16 -12.10
N ALA A 70 5.45 -4.36 -12.67
CA ALA A 70 5.18 -4.55 -14.09
C ALA A 70 3.75 -4.09 -14.48
N LEU A 71 2.76 -4.26 -13.60
CA LEU A 71 1.43 -3.68 -13.79
C LEU A 71 1.50 -2.16 -13.80
N ARG A 72 2.25 -1.56 -12.87
CA ARG A 72 2.48 -0.11 -12.79
C ARG A 72 3.08 0.47 -14.08
N ALA A 73 4.09 -0.19 -14.63
CA ALA A 73 4.72 0.27 -15.88
C ALA A 73 3.75 0.28 -17.07
N LYS A 74 2.72 -0.58 -17.08
CA LYS A 74 1.75 -0.69 -18.18
C LYS A 74 0.60 0.31 -18.08
N THR A 75 0.24 0.75 -16.87
CA THR A 75 -0.97 1.55 -16.64
C THR A 75 -0.74 3.07 -16.66
N VAL A 76 0.52 3.54 -16.64
CA VAL A 76 0.85 4.97 -16.55
C VAL A 76 0.96 5.64 -17.92
N ASP A 77 1.28 4.90 -18.99
CA ASP A 77 1.53 5.47 -20.32
C ASP A 77 0.28 5.69 -21.20
N GLN A 78 -0.91 5.22 -20.80
CA GLN A 78 -2.11 5.23 -21.68
C GLN A 78 -3.33 5.99 -21.15
N GLY A 79 -3.23 6.66 -20.00
CA GLY A 79 -4.37 7.36 -19.40
C GLY A 79 -5.40 6.36 -18.85
N CYS A 80 -5.06 5.75 -17.71
CA CYS A 80 -5.88 4.74 -17.06
C CYS A 80 -7.28 5.29 -16.72
N THR A 81 -8.30 4.64 -17.27
CA THR A 81 -9.70 4.83 -16.91
C THR A 81 -10.02 4.18 -15.57
N GLU A 82 -11.16 4.52 -14.97
CA GLU A 82 -11.64 3.87 -13.75
C GLU A 82 -11.71 2.34 -13.89
N GLN A 83 -12.20 1.86 -15.04
CA GLN A 83 -12.34 0.44 -15.33
C GLN A 83 -11.01 -0.31 -15.25
N GLU A 84 -9.98 0.26 -15.86
CA GLU A 84 -8.63 -0.32 -15.86
C GLU A 84 -8.00 -0.27 -14.47
N ALA A 85 -8.31 0.77 -13.69
CA ALA A 85 -7.85 0.89 -12.32
C ALA A 85 -8.44 -0.20 -11.42
N LEU A 86 -9.74 -0.46 -11.53
CA LEU A 86 -10.42 -1.52 -10.77
C LEU A 86 -10.01 -2.92 -11.22
N ALA A 87 -9.84 -3.16 -12.53
CA ALA A 87 -9.32 -4.43 -13.04
C ALA A 87 -7.91 -4.71 -12.52
N SER A 88 -7.06 -3.69 -12.50
CA SER A 88 -5.72 -3.77 -11.91
C SER A 88 -5.76 -4.00 -10.41
N ALA A 89 -6.69 -3.36 -9.68
CA ALA A 89 -6.89 -3.60 -8.25
C ALA A 89 -7.31 -5.03 -7.94
N ASN A 90 -8.21 -5.63 -8.73
CA ASN A 90 -8.53 -7.04 -8.64
C ASN A 90 -7.30 -7.92 -8.88
N LYS A 91 -6.49 -7.59 -9.88
CA LYS A 91 -5.29 -8.37 -10.19
C LYS A 91 -4.26 -8.31 -9.07
N VAL A 92 -4.08 -7.14 -8.46
CA VAL A 92 -3.21 -6.95 -7.29
C VAL A 92 -3.71 -7.76 -6.11
N ALA A 93 -5.02 -7.69 -5.80
CA ALA A 93 -5.60 -8.49 -4.73
C ALA A 93 -5.37 -9.99 -4.93
N GLU A 94 -5.58 -10.48 -6.16
CA GLU A 94 -5.32 -11.87 -6.51
C GLU A 94 -3.83 -12.26 -6.29
N LEU A 95 -2.89 -11.39 -6.67
CA LEU A 95 -1.46 -11.64 -6.44
C LEU A 95 -1.13 -11.69 -4.94
N LEU A 96 -1.70 -10.78 -4.15
CA LEU A 96 -1.51 -10.74 -2.70
C LEU A 96 -2.14 -11.94 -2.00
N ASP A 97 -3.31 -12.39 -2.44
CA ASP A 97 -3.99 -13.57 -1.88
C ASP A 97 -3.17 -14.84 -2.14
N ARG A 98 -2.72 -15.05 -3.38
CA ARG A 98 -1.89 -16.21 -3.73
C ARG A 98 -0.61 -16.23 -2.91
N TYR A 99 0.04 -15.08 -2.75
CA TYR A 99 1.24 -14.95 -1.93
C TYR A 99 0.96 -15.18 -0.44
N GLY A 100 -0.14 -14.62 0.08
CA GLY A 100 -0.55 -14.84 1.46
C GLY A 100 -0.82 -16.31 1.76
N LEU A 101 -1.45 -17.03 0.83
CA LEU A 101 -1.75 -18.46 0.95
C LEU A 101 -0.51 -19.35 0.83
N SER A 102 0.55 -18.91 0.12
CA SER A 102 1.80 -19.67 0.05
C SER A 102 2.66 -19.54 1.31
N LEU A 103 2.42 -18.53 2.15
CA LEU A 103 3.17 -18.31 3.39
C LEU A 103 2.60 -19.09 4.56
N SER A 104 3.48 -19.69 5.36
CA SER A 104 3.16 -20.15 6.70
C SER A 104 2.99 -18.98 7.67
N GLU A 105 2.29 -19.22 8.79
CA GLU A 105 2.16 -18.22 9.85
C GLU A 105 3.51 -17.78 10.43
N ILE A 106 4.48 -18.70 10.52
CA ILE A 106 5.82 -18.40 11.03
C ILE A 106 6.54 -17.46 10.07
N GLU A 107 6.48 -17.71 8.76
CA GLU A 107 7.09 -16.83 7.76
C GLU A 107 6.46 -15.45 7.79
N LEU A 108 5.13 -15.36 7.89
CA LEU A 108 4.42 -14.09 7.97
C LEU A 108 4.82 -13.27 9.21
N ARG A 109 5.00 -13.92 10.37
CA ARG A 109 5.47 -13.27 11.61
C ARG A 109 6.94 -12.84 11.56
N ARG A 110 7.75 -13.45 10.69
CA ARG A 110 9.17 -13.11 10.52
C ARG A 110 9.39 -11.95 9.56
N GLN A 111 8.42 -11.63 8.72
CA GLN A 111 8.50 -10.47 7.84
C GLN A 111 8.54 -9.18 8.66
N ALA A 112 9.48 -8.31 8.32
CA ALA A 112 9.53 -6.96 8.87
C ALA A 112 8.52 -6.09 8.11
N CYS A 113 7.79 -5.26 8.85
CA CYS A 113 6.95 -4.25 8.21
C CYS A 113 7.83 -3.10 7.72
N GLU A 114 7.41 -2.50 6.60
CA GLU A 114 8.06 -1.33 6.02
C GLU A 114 7.08 -0.17 5.91
N GLY A 115 7.64 1.03 5.80
CA GLY A 115 6.88 2.25 5.56
C GLY A 115 7.27 2.87 4.22
N PHE A 116 6.28 3.26 3.43
CA PHE A 116 6.48 4.02 2.21
C PHE A 116 5.71 5.33 2.27
N GLY A 117 6.43 6.45 2.12
CA GLY A 117 5.85 7.77 2.27
C GLY A 117 5.77 8.54 0.96
N ILE A 118 4.56 8.85 0.52
CA ILE A 118 4.22 9.57 -0.71
C ILE A 118 4.05 11.05 -0.42
N ASP A 119 4.98 11.88 -0.92
CA ASP A 119 4.85 13.34 -0.84
C ASP A 119 3.82 13.81 -1.87
N THR A 120 2.82 14.54 -1.40
CA THR A 120 1.75 15.06 -2.26
C THR A 120 2.11 16.39 -2.93
N GLY A 121 3.20 17.05 -2.50
CA GLY A 121 3.56 18.41 -2.89
C GLY A 121 2.58 19.50 -2.41
N ARG A 122 1.47 19.12 -1.77
CA ARG A 122 0.37 20.01 -1.37
C ARG A 122 0.44 20.27 0.13
N ARG A 123 0.15 21.50 0.56
CA ARG A 123 0.08 21.82 2.01
C ARG A 123 -1.24 21.40 2.68
N ARG A 124 -2.27 21.08 1.88
CA ARG A 124 -3.63 20.79 2.35
C ARG A 124 -4.18 19.55 1.68
N ARG A 125 -5.04 18.83 2.41
CA ARG A 125 -5.83 17.72 1.86
C ARG A 125 -6.78 18.23 0.77
N GLY A 126 -6.75 17.56 -0.37
CA GLY A 126 -7.72 17.60 -1.45
C GLY A 126 -8.73 16.46 -1.36
N VAL A 127 -9.53 16.33 -2.41
CA VAL A 127 -10.63 15.36 -2.54
C VAL A 127 -10.15 13.92 -2.69
N PHE A 128 -9.07 13.70 -3.46
CA PHE A 128 -8.42 12.38 -3.58
C PHE A 128 -7.96 11.81 -2.24
N ASP A 129 -7.55 12.66 -1.29
CA ASP A 129 -7.07 12.19 0.02
C ASP A 129 -8.16 11.50 0.86
N ALA A 130 -9.45 11.62 0.47
CA ALA A 130 -10.55 10.95 1.14
C ALA A 130 -10.63 9.44 0.83
N CYS A 131 -10.11 8.97 -0.30
CA CYS A 131 -10.10 7.54 -0.64
C CYS A 131 -8.82 6.81 -0.19
N VAL A 132 -7.76 7.54 0.19
CA VAL A 132 -6.48 6.97 0.68
C VAL A 132 -6.65 5.92 1.79
N PRO A 133 -7.48 6.11 2.83
CA PRO A 133 -7.71 5.06 3.83
C PRO A 133 -8.32 3.78 3.27
N SER A 134 -9.11 3.88 2.19
CA SER A 134 -9.71 2.72 1.53
C SER A 134 -8.68 1.94 0.72
N ILE A 135 -7.70 2.63 0.12
CA ILE A 135 -6.55 2.01 -0.56
C ILE A 135 -5.72 1.20 0.45
N ALA A 136 -5.38 1.82 1.58
CA ALA A 136 -4.62 1.16 2.63
C ALA A 136 -5.35 -0.08 3.16
N ALA A 137 -6.64 0.05 3.49
CA ALA A 137 -7.44 -1.07 3.97
C ALA A 137 -7.57 -2.20 2.95
N PHE A 138 -7.70 -1.88 1.66
CA PHE A 138 -7.77 -2.87 0.59
C PHE A 138 -6.50 -3.73 0.52
N CYS A 139 -5.34 -3.12 0.73
CA CYS A 139 -4.03 -3.76 0.72
C CYS A 139 -3.57 -4.22 2.11
N ASP A 140 -4.45 -4.29 3.12
CA ASP A 140 -4.10 -4.70 4.48
C ASP A 140 -2.99 -3.83 5.14
N CYS A 141 -2.86 -2.57 4.74
CA CYS A 141 -1.90 -1.58 5.28
C CYS A 141 -2.52 -0.64 6.32
N LYS A 142 -1.68 -0.07 7.17
CA LYS A 142 -1.96 1.16 7.93
C LYS A 142 -1.56 2.38 7.11
N VAL A 143 -2.25 3.50 7.33
CA VAL A 143 -1.89 4.78 6.71
C VAL A 143 -2.10 5.94 7.66
N TRP A 144 -1.18 6.91 7.63
CA TRP A 144 -1.33 8.20 8.29
C TRP A 144 -0.80 9.34 7.42
N GLY A 145 -1.25 10.55 7.74
CA GLY A 145 -0.70 11.77 7.15
C GLY A 145 0.34 12.38 8.07
N GLU A 146 1.47 12.81 7.51
CA GLU A 146 2.48 13.63 8.19
C GLU A 146 2.77 14.90 7.40
N THR A 147 3.34 15.90 8.07
CA THR A 147 3.82 17.12 7.42
C THR A 147 5.32 16.99 7.25
N THR A 148 5.81 17.12 6.03
CA THR A 148 7.24 17.10 5.72
C THR A 148 7.96 18.32 6.31
N PRO A 149 9.30 18.29 6.41
CA PRO A 149 10.07 19.49 6.77
C PRO A 149 9.80 20.70 5.84
N ALA A 150 9.44 20.45 4.59
CA ALA A 150 9.07 21.49 3.62
C ALA A 150 7.63 22.01 3.80
N GLY A 151 6.86 21.46 4.75
CA GLY A 151 5.48 21.83 5.02
C GLY A 151 4.45 21.19 4.08
N SER A 152 4.85 20.25 3.22
CA SER A 152 3.93 19.49 2.37
C SER A 152 3.29 18.34 3.16
N LEU A 153 2.08 17.95 2.76
CA LEU A 153 1.39 16.76 3.24
C LEU A 153 2.03 15.54 2.59
N ARG A 154 2.34 14.54 3.42
CA ARG A 154 2.83 13.23 3.00
C ARG A 154 1.92 12.15 3.57
N HIS A 155 1.57 11.16 2.76
CA HIS A 155 0.88 9.95 3.24
C HIS A 155 1.90 8.85 3.44
N VAL A 156 1.91 8.22 4.61
CA VAL A 156 2.78 7.09 4.91
C VAL A 156 1.93 5.84 5.00
N PHE A 157 2.16 4.90 4.08
CA PHE A 157 1.63 3.55 4.12
C PHE A 157 2.60 2.67 4.89
N PHE A 158 2.09 1.78 5.74
CA PHE A 158 2.88 0.89 6.58
C PHE A 158 2.25 -0.48 6.66
N GLY A 159 3.02 -1.52 6.38
CA GLY A 159 2.53 -2.89 6.28
C GLY A 159 3.61 -3.87 5.90
N LEU A 160 3.21 -5.06 5.47
CA LEU A 160 4.14 -6.03 4.88
C LEU A 160 4.62 -5.55 3.50
N PRO A 161 5.81 -5.94 3.02
CA PRO A 161 6.39 -5.35 1.81
C PRO A 161 5.53 -5.48 0.55
N ALA A 162 4.94 -6.66 0.31
CA ALA A 162 4.04 -6.85 -0.83
C ALA A 162 2.79 -5.98 -0.75
N ASP A 163 2.25 -5.83 0.46
CA ASP A 163 1.05 -5.05 0.77
C ASP A 163 1.32 -3.54 0.58
N VAL A 164 2.51 -3.07 0.97
CA VAL A 164 2.93 -1.67 0.79
C VAL A 164 3.17 -1.33 -0.68
N GLU A 165 3.83 -2.21 -1.44
CA GLU A 165 4.02 -2.00 -2.88
C GLU A 165 2.68 -1.98 -3.62
N ALA A 166 1.74 -2.86 -3.26
CA ALA A 166 0.39 -2.85 -3.78
C ALA A 166 -0.34 -1.52 -3.47
N ALA A 167 -0.22 -1.02 -2.25
CA ALA A 167 -0.84 0.25 -1.85
C ALA A 167 -0.25 1.44 -2.61
N HIS A 168 1.06 1.46 -2.83
CA HIS A 168 1.74 2.47 -3.64
C HIS A 168 1.28 2.45 -5.09
N PHE A 169 1.25 1.27 -5.71
CA PHE A 169 0.74 1.11 -7.08
C PHE A 169 -0.71 1.61 -7.20
N LEU A 170 -1.60 1.21 -6.30
CA LEU A 170 -2.99 1.65 -6.32
C LEU A 170 -3.16 3.14 -6.06
N TYR A 171 -2.33 3.74 -5.21
CA TYR A 171 -2.33 5.18 -5.01
C TYR A 171 -2.06 5.94 -6.31
N ASP A 172 -1.00 5.56 -7.03
CA ASP A 172 -0.65 6.19 -8.30
C ASP A 172 -1.73 5.99 -9.36
N LEU A 173 -2.22 4.75 -9.46
CA LEU A 173 -3.24 4.37 -10.44
C LEU A 173 -4.55 5.15 -10.26
N ILE A 174 -5.00 5.30 -9.02
CA ILE A 174 -6.19 6.08 -8.71
C ILE A 174 -5.91 7.58 -8.93
N GLY A 175 -4.68 8.06 -8.71
CA GLY A 175 -4.28 9.41 -9.09
C GLY A 175 -4.50 9.68 -10.59
N VAL A 176 -4.00 8.80 -11.46
CA VAL A 176 -4.20 8.89 -12.93
C VAL A 176 -5.68 8.78 -13.29
N THR A 177 -6.43 7.91 -12.61
CA THR A 177 -7.88 7.78 -12.80
C THR A 177 -8.61 9.09 -12.50
N PHE A 178 -8.24 9.77 -11.40
CA PHE A 178 -8.83 11.05 -11.03
C PHE A 178 -8.61 12.09 -12.11
N ASP A 179 -7.42 12.17 -12.69
CA ASP A 179 -7.12 13.12 -13.75
C ASP A 179 -7.91 12.80 -15.03
N THR A 180 -7.94 11.53 -15.42
CA THR A 180 -8.64 11.03 -16.62
C THR A 180 -10.15 11.28 -16.52
N GLU A 181 -10.79 10.84 -15.43
CA GLU A 181 -12.23 11.01 -15.24
C GLU A 181 -12.62 12.48 -15.03
N THR A 182 -11.76 13.28 -14.38
CA THR A 182 -11.99 14.73 -14.26
C THR A 182 -11.92 15.41 -15.62
N ALA A 183 -10.98 15.02 -16.48
CA ALA A 183 -10.90 15.54 -17.85
C ALA A 183 -12.16 15.18 -18.66
N ARG A 184 -12.61 13.92 -18.56
CA ARG A 184 -13.84 13.44 -19.20
C ARG A 184 -15.09 14.19 -18.72
N PHE A 185 -15.21 14.43 -17.41
CA PHE A 185 -16.30 15.21 -16.85
C PHE A 185 -16.35 16.63 -17.43
N LYS A 186 -15.19 17.28 -17.57
CA LYS A 186 -15.09 18.64 -18.13
C LYS A 186 -15.52 18.72 -19.61
N THR A 187 -15.48 17.62 -20.35
CA THR A 187 -15.97 17.55 -21.74
C THR A 187 -17.45 17.12 -21.83
N GLY A 188 -18.08 16.77 -20.71
CA GLY A 188 -19.44 16.25 -20.66
C GLY A 188 -20.53 17.34 -20.69
N THR A 189 -21.76 16.91 -20.95
CA THR A 189 -22.95 17.78 -21.04
C THR A 189 -23.26 18.47 -19.71
N ILE A 190 -23.09 17.78 -18.58
CA ILE A 190 -23.26 18.37 -17.24
C ILE A 190 -22.34 19.57 -17.07
N TYR A 191 -21.06 19.47 -17.44
CA TYR A 191 -20.11 20.57 -17.31
C TYR A 191 -20.38 21.69 -18.32
N ALA A 192 -20.77 21.35 -19.55
CA ALA A 192 -21.06 22.30 -20.61
C ALA A 192 -22.26 23.22 -20.27
N GLY A 193 -23.27 22.69 -19.57
CA GLY A 193 -24.46 23.44 -19.16
C GLY A 193 -24.27 24.40 -17.99
N LEU A 194 -23.11 24.41 -17.33
CA LEU A 194 -22.86 25.22 -16.12
C LEU A 194 -22.37 26.62 -16.44
N GLU A 195 -22.82 27.57 -15.62
CA GLU A 195 -22.26 28.91 -15.56
C GLU A 195 -20.78 28.87 -15.14
N THR A 196 -20.01 29.84 -15.61
CA THR A 196 -18.56 29.87 -15.34
C THR A 196 -18.23 29.92 -13.85
N GLY A 197 -19.08 30.57 -13.03
CA GLY A 197 -18.94 30.62 -11.57
C GLY A 197 -19.14 29.27 -10.87
N GLU A 198 -19.86 28.34 -11.48
CA GLU A 198 -20.24 27.06 -10.86
C GLU A 198 -19.27 25.93 -11.20
N ARG A 199 -18.55 26.05 -12.32
CA ARG A 199 -17.64 25.02 -12.85
C ARG A 199 -16.61 24.50 -11.85
N ARG A 200 -16.03 25.39 -11.03
CA ARG A 200 -15.08 24.98 -9.98
C ARG A 200 -15.75 24.15 -8.88
N ASN A 201 -16.96 24.51 -8.50
CA ASN A 201 -17.73 23.75 -7.52
C ASN A 201 -18.17 22.39 -8.09
N ALA A 202 -18.56 22.36 -9.36
CA ALA A 202 -18.92 21.13 -10.06
C ALA A 202 -17.75 20.14 -10.14
N VAL A 203 -16.55 20.59 -10.52
CA VAL A 203 -15.36 19.72 -10.54
C VAL A 203 -15.05 19.17 -9.15
N ASN A 204 -15.11 20.00 -8.11
CA ASN A 204 -14.91 19.53 -6.74
C ASN A 204 -15.98 18.53 -6.29
N SER A 205 -17.25 18.76 -6.68
CA SER A 205 -18.37 17.88 -6.36
C SER A 205 -18.22 16.53 -7.06
N PHE A 206 -17.87 16.54 -8.35
CA PHE A 206 -17.53 15.36 -9.13
C PHE A 206 -16.39 14.56 -8.52
N GLN A 207 -15.25 15.19 -8.24
CA GLN A 207 -14.12 14.49 -7.61
C GLN A 207 -14.42 13.97 -6.20
N THR A 208 -15.34 14.61 -5.47
CA THR A 208 -15.82 14.10 -4.18
C THR A 208 -16.66 12.84 -4.38
N GLY A 209 -17.57 12.83 -5.36
CA GLY A 209 -18.33 11.65 -5.77
C GLY A 209 -17.42 10.50 -6.19
N LEU A 210 -16.44 10.78 -7.05
CA LEU A 210 -15.45 9.83 -7.55
C LEU A 210 -14.67 9.17 -6.41
N SER A 211 -14.20 9.96 -5.45
CA SER A 211 -13.53 9.45 -4.25
C SER A 211 -14.41 8.51 -3.42
N HIS A 212 -15.69 8.83 -3.27
CA HIS A 212 -16.64 7.99 -2.55
C HIS A 212 -16.98 6.71 -3.32
N GLY A 213 -17.17 6.79 -4.64
CA GLY A 213 -17.40 5.63 -5.50
C GLY A 213 -16.25 4.64 -5.39
N ILE A 214 -15.03 5.08 -5.72
CA ILE A 214 -13.82 4.23 -5.72
C ILE A 214 -13.58 3.67 -4.32
N GLY A 215 -13.67 4.51 -3.29
CA GLY A 215 -13.49 4.07 -1.91
C GLY A 215 -14.55 3.06 -1.45
N GLY A 216 -15.80 3.21 -1.92
CA GLY A 216 -16.88 2.24 -1.68
C GLY A 216 -16.61 0.91 -2.39
N LYS A 217 -16.18 0.96 -3.65
CA LYS A 217 -15.88 -0.23 -4.45
C LYS A 217 -14.72 -1.05 -3.88
N LEU A 218 -13.62 -0.40 -3.50
CA LEU A 218 -12.48 -1.06 -2.84
C LEU A 218 -12.91 -1.76 -1.54
N LYS A 219 -13.77 -1.12 -0.74
CA LYS A 219 -14.29 -1.74 0.50
C LYS A 219 -15.18 -2.94 0.21
N ALA A 220 -16.05 -2.86 -0.78
CA ALA A 220 -16.89 -3.98 -1.19
C ALA A 220 -16.04 -5.16 -1.66
N MET A 221 -15.07 -4.91 -2.55
CA MET A 221 -14.14 -5.93 -3.03
C MET A 221 -13.33 -6.56 -1.89
N LYS A 222 -12.85 -5.76 -0.93
CA LYS A 222 -12.16 -6.29 0.27
C LYS A 222 -13.07 -7.18 1.11
N ALA A 223 -14.31 -6.76 1.35
CA ALA A 223 -15.26 -7.54 2.16
C ALA A 223 -15.63 -8.88 1.47
N GLU A 224 -15.83 -8.87 0.16
CA GLU A 224 -16.06 -10.07 -0.66
C GLU A 224 -14.85 -11.02 -0.61
N ARG A 225 -13.63 -10.49 -0.75
CA ARG A 225 -12.36 -11.21 -0.64
C ARG A 225 -12.18 -11.86 0.73
N ASP A 226 -12.36 -11.09 1.80
CA ASP A 226 -12.21 -11.58 3.17
C ASP A 226 -13.23 -12.68 3.50
N THR A 227 -14.46 -12.53 3.00
CA THR A 227 -15.49 -13.56 3.14
C THR A 227 -15.09 -14.83 2.39
N SER A 228 -14.60 -14.71 1.15
CA SER A 228 -14.19 -15.83 0.31
C SER A 228 -12.97 -16.57 0.85
N ASN A 229 -11.97 -15.84 1.36
CA ASN A 229 -10.77 -16.42 1.96
C ASN A 229 -11.11 -17.21 3.24
N ARG A 230 -12.04 -16.70 4.05
CA ARG A 230 -12.55 -17.39 5.25
C ARG A 230 -13.29 -18.68 4.92
N THR A 231 -14.11 -18.70 3.87
CA THR A 231 -14.93 -19.88 3.52
C THR A 231 -14.16 -20.95 2.76
N SER A 232 -13.22 -20.57 1.89
CA SER A 232 -12.50 -21.50 1.01
C SER A 232 -11.27 -22.14 1.66
N SER A 233 -10.48 -21.38 2.42
CA SER A 233 -9.22 -21.86 3.02
C SER A 233 -9.35 -22.29 4.48
N GLY A 234 -10.45 -21.90 5.14
CA GLY A 234 -10.62 -22.05 6.59
C GLY A 234 -9.62 -21.22 7.43
N ARG A 235 -8.74 -20.43 6.80
CA ARG A 235 -7.69 -19.65 7.44
C ARG A 235 -7.93 -18.17 7.21
N ASP A 236 -8.22 -17.44 8.28
CA ASP A 236 -8.32 -15.98 8.22
C ASP A 236 -6.94 -15.36 8.44
N LEU A 237 -6.22 -15.03 7.36
CA LEU A 237 -4.88 -14.44 7.41
C LEU A 237 -4.91 -12.94 7.77
N VAL A 238 -6.05 -12.27 7.61
CA VAL A 238 -6.18 -10.82 7.83
C VAL A 238 -5.93 -10.44 9.29
N PRO A 239 -6.52 -11.13 10.30
CA PRO A 239 -6.19 -10.91 11.71
C PRO A 239 -4.70 -11.10 12.01
N LEU A 240 -4.06 -12.11 11.40
CA LEU A 240 -2.64 -12.38 11.60
C LEU A 240 -1.77 -11.26 11.04
N LYS A 241 -1.98 -10.85 9.78
CA LYS A 241 -1.31 -9.67 9.20
C LYS A 241 -1.51 -8.43 10.06
N THR A 242 -2.75 -8.19 10.49
CA THR A 242 -3.08 -7.05 11.36
C THR A 242 -2.27 -7.08 12.65
N SER A 243 -2.17 -8.23 13.33
CA SER A 243 -1.36 -8.34 14.55
C SER A 243 0.12 -8.04 14.33
N VAL A 244 0.71 -8.57 13.25
CA VAL A 244 2.13 -8.32 12.91
C VAL A 244 2.36 -6.83 12.67
N ILE A 245 1.45 -6.18 11.95
CA ILE A 245 1.54 -4.75 11.64
C ILE A 245 1.39 -3.90 12.91
N GLU A 246 0.45 -4.22 13.81
CA GLU A 246 0.29 -3.49 15.07
C GLU A 246 1.52 -3.64 15.98
N ASP A 247 2.09 -4.84 16.07
CA ASP A 247 3.31 -5.10 16.85
C ASP A 247 4.51 -4.31 16.30
N GLU A 248 4.68 -4.28 14.98
CA GLU A 248 5.74 -3.50 14.32
C GLU A 248 5.49 -1.98 14.42
N LEU A 249 4.24 -1.54 14.30
CA LEU A 249 3.85 -0.13 14.45
C LEU A 249 4.14 0.37 15.87
N ALA A 250 3.84 -0.45 16.89
CA ALA A 250 4.12 -0.11 18.29
C ALA A 250 5.63 0.11 18.53
N LYS A 251 6.51 -0.65 17.86
CA LYS A 251 7.97 -0.49 17.96
C LYS A 251 8.47 0.85 17.42
N LEU A 252 7.69 1.53 16.56
CA LEU A 252 8.03 2.87 16.06
C LEU A 252 7.87 3.96 17.13
N GLY A 253 7.09 3.71 18.20
CA GLY A 253 6.89 4.67 19.30
C GLY A 253 6.23 5.98 18.85
N LEU A 254 5.36 5.92 17.84
CA LEU A 254 4.66 7.08 17.28
C LEU A 254 3.38 7.37 18.07
N SER A 255 3.08 8.66 18.25
CA SER A 255 1.79 9.13 18.75
C SER A 255 0.95 9.66 17.60
N PHE A 256 -0.26 9.11 17.47
CA PHE A 256 -1.21 9.51 16.45
C PHE A 256 -2.31 10.37 17.06
N HIS A 257 -2.76 11.37 16.32
CA HIS A 257 -3.94 12.13 16.66
C HIS A 257 -5.01 11.80 15.62
N THR A 258 -6.22 11.48 16.08
CA THR A 258 -7.35 11.28 15.17
C THR A 258 -7.61 12.59 14.43
N ALA A 259 -7.52 12.55 13.10
CA ALA A 259 -7.89 13.70 12.29
C ALA A 259 -9.38 13.99 12.51
N SER A 260 -9.69 15.23 12.86
CA SER A 260 -11.07 15.72 12.92
C SER A 260 -11.79 15.41 11.60
N ARG A 261 -12.98 14.78 11.70
CA ARG A 261 -13.85 14.63 10.54
C ARG A 261 -14.26 16.03 10.08
N GLY A 262 -13.78 16.41 8.89
CA GLY A 262 -14.14 17.69 8.29
C GLY A 262 -15.67 17.85 8.18
N ARG A 263 -16.15 19.09 8.31
CA ARG A 263 -17.56 19.43 8.13
C ARG A 263 -18.07 18.90 6.78
N ARG A 264 -19.28 18.33 6.75
CA ARG A 264 -19.95 17.94 5.50
C ARG A 264 -19.96 19.15 4.55
N LYS A 265 -19.35 19.00 3.38
CA LYS A 265 -19.36 20.04 2.34
C LYS A 265 -20.69 19.98 1.58
N ARG A 266 -21.23 21.13 1.19
CA ARG A 266 -22.30 21.19 0.20
C ARG A 266 -21.70 20.82 -1.16
N VAL A 267 -22.39 19.95 -1.90
CA VAL A 267 -22.00 19.48 -3.23
C VAL A 267 -23.12 19.80 -4.21
N LEU A 268 -22.79 19.98 -5.49
CA LEU A 268 -23.77 19.98 -6.57
C LEU A 268 -24.18 18.53 -6.83
N ALA A 269 -25.46 18.23 -6.65
CA ALA A 269 -25.99 16.87 -6.62
C ALA A 269 -25.63 16.09 -7.90
N ASP A 270 -25.96 16.62 -9.07
CA ASP A 270 -25.74 15.94 -10.35
C ASP A 270 -24.24 15.70 -10.63
N ALA A 271 -23.38 16.67 -10.29
CA ALA A 271 -21.94 16.51 -10.45
C ALA A 271 -21.40 15.46 -9.47
N PHE A 272 -21.87 15.46 -8.22
CA PHE A 272 -21.50 14.46 -7.21
C PHE A 272 -21.98 13.06 -7.61
N GLU A 273 -23.21 12.92 -8.07
CA GLU A 273 -23.76 11.65 -8.54
C GLU A 273 -23.01 11.15 -9.78
N ALA A 274 -22.73 12.01 -10.77
CA ALA A 274 -21.90 11.67 -11.91
C ALA A 274 -20.51 11.17 -11.49
N GLY A 275 -19.90 11.81 -10.48
CA GLY A 275 -18.64 11.36 -9.89
C GLY A 275 -18.78 10.01 -9.19
N GLN A 276 -19.84 9.83 -8.41
CA GLN A 276 -20.09 8.57 -7.70
C GLN A 276 -20.32 7.42 -8.66
N ILE A 277 -21.09 7.65 -9.72
CA ILE A 277 -21.32 6.72 -10.84
C ILE A 277 -19.99 6.40 -11.52
N ALA A 278 -19.18 7.41 -11.87
CA ALA A 278 -17.84 7.23 -12.43
C ALA A 278 -16.79 6.66 -11.45
N GLY A 279 -17.17 6.39 -10.20
CA GLY A 279 -16.34 5.63 -9.26
C GLY A 279 -16.96 4.29 -8.86
N TYR A 280 -18.16 3.99 -9.34
CA TYR A 280 -18.93 2.79 -8.98
C TYR A 280 -19.28 1.93 -10.19
N GLN A 281 -19.42 2.51 -11.39
CA GLN A 281 -19.95 1.80 -12.54
C GLN A 281 -18.97 0.79 -13.11
N PHE A 282 -19.56 -0.36 -13.39
CA PHE A 282 -18.97 -1.61 -13.78
C PHE A 282 -19.88 -2.19 -14.86
N GLU A 283 -19.31 -2.54 -16.01
CA GLU A 283 -19.72 -3.71 -16.77
C GLU A 283 -18.44 -4.45 -17.18
N VAL A 284 -18.25 -5.67 -16.67
CA VAL A 284 -17.18 -6.55 -17.15
C VAL A 284 -17.49 -6.93 -18.59
N ARG A 285 -16.79 -6.30 -19.54
CA ARG A 285 -16.40 -7.03 -20.74
C ARG A 285 -15.18 -7.84 -20.35
N ALA A 286 -15.38 -9.14 -20.18
CA ALA A 286 -14.31 -10.11 -20.05
C ALA A 286 -13.41 -9.97 -21.30
N GLY A 287 -12.30 -9.28 -21.12
CA GLY A 287 -11.40 -8.89 -22.21
C GLY A 287 -9.96 -8.76 -21.69
N ILE A 288 -9.56 -9.66 -20.80
CA ILE A 288 -8.15 -9.96 -20.60
C ILE A 288 -8.04 -11.46 -20.79
N GLU A 289 -7.80 -11.86 -22.04
CA GLU A 289 -7.42 -13.22 -22.36
C GLU A 289 -6.20 -13.57 -21.50
N VAL A 290 -6.40 -14.61 -20.69
CA VAL A 290 -5.38 -15.22 -19.87
C VAL A 290 -4.37 -15.85 -20.82
N ALA A 291 -3.27 -15.15 -21.09
CA ALA A 291 -2.09 -15.76 -21.69
C ALA A 291 -1.45 -16.69 -20.65
N ASN A 292 -2.03 -17.89 -20.51
CA ASN A 292 -1.27 -19.06 -20.12
C ASN A 292 -0.32 -19.37 -21.27
N ALA A 293 0.97 -19.15 -21.07
CA ALA A 293 2.01 -19.76 -21.89
C ALA A 293 3.09 -20.29 -20.94
N HIS A 294 3.06 -21.62 -20.83
CA HIS A 294 4.09 -22.60 -20.43
C HIS A 294 5.32 -22.14 -19.65
#